data_AF-A0A915UDK1-F1
#
_entry.id   AF-A0A915UDK1-F1
#
_cell.length_a   1.000
_cell.length_b   1.000
_cell.length_c   1.000
_cell.angle_alpha   90.00
_cell.angle_beta   90.00
_cell.angle_gamma   90.00
#
_symmetry.space_group_name_H-M   'P 1'
#
loop_
_entity.id
_entity.type
_entity.pdbx_description
1 polymer ?
#
loop_
_entity_poly.entity_id
_entity_poly.type
_entity_poly.pdbx_seq_one_letter_code
_entity_poly.pdbx_strand_id
1 'polypeptide(L)' 'MLKGFTHARLACGCRITFREGVEGSPVVVVVADKSPQCASTLHVAGLPLFDTRESLRPSTRLGPPEEEEYEEEG' A
#
# COMPACT_ATOMS: atom_id res chain seq x y z
N MET A 1 -9.57 -11.42 -9.50
CA MET A 1 -10.26 -12.55 -8.83
C MET A 1 -9.58 -12.84 -7.50
N LEU A 2 -10.28 -12.59 -6.39
CA LEU A 2 -9.79 -12.94 -5.05
C LEU A 2 -9.76 -14.47 -4.95
N LYS A 3 -8.59 -15.08 -4.69
CA LYS A 3 -8.38 -16.55 -4.69
C LYS A 3 -9.05 -17.26 -3.48
N GLY A 4 -10.28 -16.88 -3.13
CA GLY A 4 -10.98 -17.37 -1.94
C GLY A 4 -10.56 -16.71 -0.61
N PHE A 5 -9.58 -15.80 -0.63
CA PHE A 5 -9.19 -15.05 0.56
C PHE A 5 -10.26 -14.02 0.93
N THR A 6 -10.82 -14.15 2.14
CA THR A 6 -11.87 -13.24 2.64
C THR A 6 -11.34 -12.24 3.66
N HIS A 7 -10.31 -12.61 4.42
CA HIS A 7 -9.71 -11.76 5.44
C HIS A 7 -8.30 -12.23 5.81
N ALA A 8 -7.54 -11.35 6.46
CA ALA A 8 -6.27 -11.68 7.11
C ALA A 8 -6.09 -10.86 8.41
N ARG A 9 -5.08 -11.22 9.20
CA ARG A 9 -4.66 -10.47 10.39
C ARG A 9 -3.28 -9.88 10.18
N LEU A 10 -3.11 -8.61 10.51
CA LEU A 10 -1.82 -7.93 10.52
C LEU A 10 -1.09 -8.20 11.84
N ALA A 11 0.22 -7.96 11.87
CA ALA A 11 1.05 -8.12 13.08
C ALA A 11 0.58 -7.25 14.26
N CYS A 12 -0.01 -6.08 13.99
CA CYS A 12 -0.63 -5.22 15.01
C CYS A 12 -1.98 -5.74 15.55
N GLY A 13 -2.46 -6.90 15.08
CA GLY A 13 -3.72 -7.51 15.44
C GLY A 13 -4.94 -7.02 14.65
N CYS A 14 -4.82 -5.97 13.83
CA CYS A 14 -5.94 -5.51 12.98
C CYS A 14 -6.37 -6.58 12.00
N ARG A 15 -7.69 -6.69 11.78
CA ARG A 15 -8.25 -7.54 10.72
C ARG A 15 -8.39 -6.73 9.44
N ILE A 16 -7.97 -7.30 8.33
CA ILE A 16 -8.17 -6.74 7.00
C ILE A 16 -9.11 -7.61 6.18
N THR A 17 -9.78 -6.99 5.22
CA THR A 17 -10.58 -7.65 4.18
C THR A 17 -10.11 -7.20 2.81
N PHE A 18 -10.47 -7.98 1.79
CA PHE A 18 -10.11 -7.73 0.40
C PHE A 18 -11.37 -7.37 -0.36
N ARG A 19 -11.34 -6.24 -1.07
CA ARG A 19 -12.42 -5.80 -1.95
C ARG A 19 -11.94 -5.88 -3.39
N GLU A 20 -12.89 -6.04 -4.30
CA GLU A 20 -12.61 -5.78 -5.71
C GLU A 20 -12.11 -4.35 -5.86
N GLY A 21 -11.00 -4.22 -6.59
CA GLY A 21 -10.44 -2.91 -6.92
C GLY A 21 -10.92 -2.43 -8.29
N VAL A 22 -10.10 -1.59 -8.91
CA VAL A 22 -10.38 -0.96 -10.20
C VAL A 22 -9.25 -1.24 -11.18
N GLU A 23 -9.37 -0.75 -12.41
CA GLU A 23 -8.30 -0.86 -13.40
C GLU A 23 -6.97 -0.32 -12.84
N GLY A 24 -5.89 -1.10 -12.97
CA GLY A 24 -4.58 -0.79 -12.40
C GLY A 24 -4.38 -1.20 -10.93
N SER A 25 -5.42 -1.57 -10.19
CA SER A 25 -5.32 -2.23 -8.88
C SER A 25 -6.47 -3.20 -8.67
N PRO A 26 -6.31 -4.50 -8.98
CA PRO A 26 -7.42 -5.45 -8.99
C PRO A 26 -7.97 -5.78 -7.59
N VAL A 27 -7.25 -5.38 -6.52
CA VAL A 27 -7.60 -5.66 -5.14
C VAL A 27 -7.31 -4.44 -4.28
N VAL A 28 -8.29 -4.05 -3.46
CA VAL A 28 -8.11 -3.04 -2.41
C VAL A 28 -8.11 -3.74 -1.06
N VAL A 29 -7.08 -3.49 -0.24
CA VAL A 29 -6.99 -4.02 1.12
C VAL A 29 -7.54 -2.98 2.09
N VAL A 30 -8.51 -3.36 2.91
CA VAL A 30 -9.19 -2.45 3.85
C VAL A 30 -9.10 -2.98 5.27
N VAL A 31 -8.89 -2.09 6.25
CA VAL A 31 -9.05 -2.46 7.67
C VAL A 31 -10.51 -2.75 7.93
N ALA A 32 -10.86 -3.99 8.24
CA ALA A 32 -12.19 -4.34 8.69
C ALA A 32 -12.37 -3.96 10.16
N ASP A 33 -11.44 -4.40 11.01
CA ASP A 33 -11.50 -4.18 12.46
C ASP A 33 -10.14 -3.70 12.98
N LYS A 34 -10.12 -2.53 13.64
CA LYS A 34 -8.92 -2.03 14.33
C LYS A 34 -8.76 -2.79 15.65
N SER A 35 -7.60 -3.40 15.86
CA SER A 35 -7.26 -4.01 17.15
C SER A 35 -7.07 -2.95 18.23
N PRO A 36 -7.52 -3.19 19.48
CA PRO A 36 -7.26 -2.30 20.60
C PRO A 36 -5.77 -2.17 20.94
N GLN A 37 -4.94 -3.14 20.51
CA GLN A 37 -3.48 -3.12 20.71
C GLN A 37 -2.73 -2.39 19.59
N CYS A 38 -3.42 -1.98 18.51
CA CYS A 38 -2.78 -1.33 17.38
C CYS A 38 -2.45 0.13 17.68
N ALA A 39 -1.18 0.43 17.90
CA ALA A 39 -0.69 1.79 18.12
C ALA A 39 -0.68 2.68 16.86
N SER A 40 -0.77 2.10 15.65
CA SER A 40 -0.81 2.88 14.41
C SER A 40 -2.08 3.74 14.34
N THR A 41 -1.90 5.05 14.20
CA THR A 41 -2.99 6.01 13.98
C THR A 41 -3.57 5.93 12.56
N LEU A 42 -2.82 5.37 11.61
CA LEU A 42 -3.24 5.22 10.21
C LEU A 42 -4.23 4.07 10.01
N HIS A 43 -4.23 3.07 10.90
CA HIS A 43 -5.19 1.97 10.82
C HIS A 43 -6.54 2.41 11.38
N VAL A 44 -7.49 2.71 10.51
CA VAL A 44 -8.86 3.05 10.86
C VAL A 44 -9.80 2.10 10.12
N ALA A 45 -10.81 1.58 10.82
CA ALA A 45 -11.80 0.70 10.21
C ALA A 45 -12.47 1.37 8.99
N GLY A 46 -12.61 0.63 7.91
CA GLY A 46 -13.14 1.11 6.63
C GLY A 46 -12.12 1.82 5.73
N LEU A 47 -10.92 2.17 6.22
CA LEU A 47 -9.89 2.81 5.37
C LEU A 47 -9.07 1.79 4.57
N PRO A 48 -8.75 2.11 3.31
CA PRO A 48 -7.82 1.33 2.51
C PRO A 48 -6.39 1.46 3.04
N LEU A 49 -5.70 0.33 3.15
CA LEU A 49 -4.27 0.27 3.50
C LEU A 49 -3.38 0.15 2.26
N PHE A 50 -3.91 -0.48 1.20
CA PHE A 50 -3.14 -0.75 0.00
C PHE A 50 -4.01 -0.56 -1.23
N ASP A 51 -3.50 0.28 -2.13
CA ASP A 51 -3.91 0.42 -3.53
C ASP A 51 -2.63 0.31 -4.37
N THR A 52 -2.65 -0.56 -5.38
CA THR A 52 -1.49 -0.79 -6.25
C THR A 52 -1.11 0.46 -7.03
N ARG A 53 -2.08 1.28 -7.44
CA ARG A 53 -1.83 2.52 -8.19
C ARG A 53 -1.05 3.51 -7.35
N GLU A 54 -1.41 3.60 -6.08
CA GLU A 54 -0.71 4.44 -5.10
C GLU A 54 0.74 3.99 -4.89
N SER A 55 1.01 2.69 -5.00
CA SER A 55 2.37 2.14 -4.88
C SER A 55 3.23 2.40 -6.12
N LEU A 56 2.61 2.64 -7.28
CA LEU A 56 3.29 2.94 -8.55
C LEU A 56 3.49 4.44 -8.79
N ARG A 57 2.96 5.30 -7.91
CA ARG A 57 3.12 6.74 -8.05
C ARG A 57 4.61 7.13 -7.91
N PRO A 58 5.09 8.14 -8.64
CA PRO A 58 6.42 8.70 -8.42
C PRO A 58 6.61 9.13 -6.97
N SER A 59 7.80 8.89 -6.42
CA SER A 59 8.15 9.36 -5.08
C SER A 59 8.06 10.88 -5.01
N THR A 60 7.32 11.40 -4.02
CA THR A 60 7.28 12.83 -3.72
C THR A 60 8.46 13.27 -2.83
N ARG A 61 9.28 12.32 -2.36
CA ARG A 61 10.51 12.61 -1.63
C ARG A 61 11.58 13.01 -2.64
N LEU A 62 12.26 14.13 -2.38
CA LEU A 62 13.46 14.52 -3.12
C LEU A 62 14.46 13.36 -3.09
N GLY A 63 14.76 12.82 -4.26
CA GLY A 63 15.81 11.83 -4.43
C GLY A 63 17.19 12.48 -4.26
N PRO A 64 18.25 11.67 -4.19
CA PRO A 64 19.59 12.17 -4.48
C PRO A 64 19.58 12.89 -5.84
N PRO A 65 20.43 13.91 -6.04
CA PRO A 65 20.62 14.46 -7.38
C PRO A 65 20.92 13.32 -8.35
N GLU A 66 20.26 13.32 -9.51
CA GLU A 66 20.60 12.39 -10.59
C GLU A 66 22.07 12.62 -10.97
N GLU A 67 22.86 11.55 -11.03
CA GLU A 67 24.23 11.64 -11.53
C GLU A 67 24.17 12.08 -12.99
N GLU A 68 24.82 13.19 -13.33
CA GLU A 68 24.95 13.65 -14.70
C GLU A 68 25.73 12.58 -15.50
N GLU A 69 25.28 12.29 -16.73
CA GLU A 69 26.00 11.39 -17.63
C GLU A 69 27.38 12.01 -17.93
N TYR A 70 28.45 11.35 -17.50
CA TYR A 70 29.82 11.78 -17.81
C TYR A 70 30.05 11.67 -19.32
N GLU A 71 30.28 12.79 -20.01
CA GLU A 71 30.78 12.77 -21.38
C GLU A 71 32.23 12.22 -21.38
N GLU A 72 32.46 11.07 -22.03
CA GLU A 72 33.81 10.58 -22.32
C GLU A 72 34.46 11.51 -23.36
N GLU A 73 35.48 12.28 -22.97
CA GLU A 73 36.37 12.96 -23.92
C GLU A 73 37.20 11.90 -24.67
N GLY A 74 36.99 11.79 -25.98
CA GLY A 74 37.68 10.85 -26.87
C GLY A 74 39.07 11.25 -27.32
#